data_AF-A0A1E5LFN4-F1
#
_entry.id   AF-A0A1E5LFN4-F1
#
_cell.length_a   1.000
_cell.length_b   1.000
_cell.length_c   1.000
_cell.angle_alpha   90.00
_cell.angle_beta   90.00
_cell.angle_gamma   90.00
#
_symmetry.space_group_name_H-M   'P 1'
#
loop_
_entity.id
_entity.type
_entity.pdbx_description
1 polymer ?
#
loop_
_entity_poly.entity_id
_entity_poly.type
_entity_poly.pdbx_seq_one_letter_code
_entity_poly.pdbx_strand_id
1 'polypeptide(L)'
;MPRSNNVNGFTLLESVFSLFILMVIIAMMPLLLKVTAGLDEDNSSFIFKANLFLEQSAVEIRKAEFIHIQGSKLTMLNYDGEEILYELNGETLRRRVNGLGHEVLLQNVESVSYTHTSTTLTINVLDVMGEQVERTFLVYNTGVFN
;
A
#
# COMPACT_ATOMS: atom_id res chain seq x y z
N MET A 1 39.11 -26.02 45.80
CA MET A 1 37.75 -25.82 46.37
C MET A 1 37.50 -24.31 46.47
N PRO A 2 36.27 -23.76 46.36
CA PRO A 2 35.00 -24.23 45.77
C PRO A 2 34.56 -23.36 44.55
N ARG A 3 33.49 -23.79 43.85
CA ARG A 3 32.80 -23.08 42.76
C ARG A 3 31.68 -22.19 43.34
N SER A 4 31.52 -20.98 42.83
CA SER A 4 30.35 -20.12 43.05
C SER A 4 29.73 -19.76 41.71
N ASN A 5 28.65 -20.43 41.32
CA ASN A 5 27.77 -19.97 40.23
C ASN A 5 26.51 -19.40 40.88
N ASN A 6 26.42 -18.08 40.91
CA ASN A 6 25.21 -17.38 41.33
C ASN A 6 24.31 -17.26 40.09
N VAL A 7 23.21 -18.01 40.04
CA VAL A 7 22.22 -17.92 38.97
C VAL A 7 20.93 -17.39 39.59
N ASN A 8 20.80 -16.07 39.64
CA ASN A 8 19.55 -15.42 40.01
C ASN A 8 18.55 -15.65 38.88
N GLY A 9 17.68 -16.66 39.04
CA GLY A 9 16.56 -16.89 38.14
C GLY A 9 15.52 -15.77 38.30
N PHE A 10 15.04 -15.24 37.17
CA PHE A 10 13.93 -14.29 37.15
C PHE A 10 12.73 -14.85 37.92
N THR A 11 12.09 -14.02 38.73
CA THR A 11 10.88 -14.44 39.45
C THR A 11 9.68 -14.38 38.51
N LEU A 12 8.73 -15.30 38.65
CA LEU A 12 7.48 -15.28 37.88
C LEU A 12 6.75 -13.94 38.03
N LEU A 13 6.83 -13.34 39.22
CA LEU A 13 6.27 -12.03 39.53
C LEU A 13 6.88 -10.93 38.64
N GLU A 14 8.19 -10.94 38.45
CA GLU A 14 8.89 -9.99 37.58
C GLU A 14 8.45 -10.15 36.12
N SER A 15 8.28 -11.38 35.63
CA SER A 15 7.79 -11.63 34.27
C SER A 15 6.35 -11.15 34.06
N VAL A 16 5.46 -11.35 35.04
CA VAL A 16 4.08 -10.85 35.01
C VAL A 16 4.06 -9.32 35.05
N PHE A 17 4.95 -8.72 35.82
CA PHE A 17 5.07 -7.27 35.92
C PHE A 17 5.60 -6.64 34.62
N SER A 18 6.61 -7.25 33.99
CA SER A 18 7.09 -6.83 32.66
C SER A 18 6.00 -6.97 31.60
N LEU A 19 5.22 -8.06 31.63
CA LEU A 19 4.10 -8.26 30.69
C LEU A 19 3.01 -7.20 30.88
N PHE A 20 2.70 -6.84 32.14
CA PHE A 20 1.75 -5.78 32.46
C PHE A 20 2.20 -4.43 31.88
N ILE A 21 3.48 -4.07 32.06
CA ILE A 21 4.05 -2.84 31.47
C ILE A 21 3.95 -2.88 29.94
N LEU A 22 4.27 -4.01 29.32
CA LEU A 22 4.17 -4.19 27.87
C LEU A 22 2.74 -4.01 27.36
N MET A 23 1.75 -4.58 28.06
CA MET A 23 0.34 -4.43 27.71
C MET A 23 -0.12 -2.98 27.78
N VAL A 24 0.31 -2.23 28.80
CA VAL A 24 0.01 -0.79 28.92
C VAL A 24 0.60 -0.01 27.74
N ILE A 25 1.85 -0.28 27.37
CA ILE A 25 2.51 0.36 26.21
C ILE A 25 1.74 0.06 24.92
N ILE A 26 1.39 -1.21 24.67
CA ILE A 26 0.62 -1.60 23.48
C ILE A 26 -0.77 -0.95 23.47
N ALA A 27 -1.43 -0.87 24.63
CA ALA A 27 -2.75 -0.24 24.75
C ALA A 27 -2.72 1.28 24.47
N MET A 28 -1.57 1.94 24.60
CA MET A 28 -1.41 3.37 24.25
C MET A 28 -1.11 3.60 22.77
N MET A 29 -0.68 2.59 22.01
CA MET A 29 -0.37 2.72 20.58
C MET A 29 -1.55 3.23 19.72
N PRO A 30 -2.79 2.75 19.88
CA PRO A 30 -3.93 3.23 19.11
C PRO A 30 -4.20 4.73 19.29
N LEU A 31 -3.91 5.28 20.48
CA LEU A 31 -4.10 6.69 20.76
C LEU A 31 -3.10 7.55 19.97
N LEU A 32 -1.86 7.09 19.84
CA LEU A 32 -0.82 7.75 19.04
C LEU A 32 -1.17 7.73 17.54
N LEU A 33 -1.74 6.63 17.03
CA LEU A 33 -2.17 6.51 15.63
C LEU A 33 -3.35 7.44 15.29
N LYS A 34 -4.25 7.68 16.25
CA LYS A 34 -5.40 8.57 16.04
C LYS A 34 -5.00 10.04 15.87
N VAL A 35 -3.92 10.47 16.52
CA VAL A 35 -3.39 11.85 16.41
C VAL A 35 -2.88 12.14 14.99
N THR A 36 -2.31 11.15 14.31
CA THR A 36 -1.85 11.32 12.92
C THR A 36 -2.98 11.21 11.90
N ALA A 37 -4.05 10.48 12.21
CA ALA A 37 -5.18 10.27 11.29
C ALA A 37 -6.18 11.45 11.24
N GLY A 38 -6.14 12.37 12.20
CA GLY A 38 -7.07 13.52 12.27
C GLY A 38 -6.61 14.80 11.55
N LEU A 39 -5.47 14.77 10.85
CA LEU A 39 -4.87 15.93 10.17
C LEU A 39 -5.16 15.95 8.65
N ASP A 40 -6.12 15.15 8.21
CA ASP A 40 -6.38 14.81 6.80
C ASP A 40 -7.21 15.85 6.02
N GLU A 41 -7.01 17.14 6.29
CA GLU A 41 -7.57 18.25 5.50
C GLU A 41 -6.47 19.26 5.12
N ASP A 42 -5.41 18.82 4.44
CA ASP A 42 -4.61 19.73 3.62
C ASP A 42 -3.66 18.91 2.72
N ASN A 43 -3.90 18.95 1.41
CA ASN A 43 -3.13 18.52 0.23
C ASN A 43 -1.84 17.67 0.40
N SER A 44 -0.97 17.95 1.38
CA SER A 44 0.14 17.08 1.80
C SER A 44 -0.24 15.60 2.00
N SER A 45 -1.50 15.34 2.40
CA SER A 45 -2.06 13.99 2.52
C SER A 45 -2.21 13.28 1.17
N PHE A 46 -2.57 14.00 0.10
CA PHE A 46 -2.74 13.41 -1.24
C PHE A 46 -1.42 12.90 -1.80
N ILE A 47 -0.37 13.73 -1.85
CA ILE A 47 0.94 13.31 -2.35
C ILE A 47 1.47 12.10 -1.57
N PHE A 48 1.27 12.06 -0.25
CA PHE A 48 1.66 10.91 0.55
C PHE A 48 0.86 9.64 0.19
N LYS A 49 -0.48 9.73 0.14
CA LYS A 49 -1.37 8.62 -0.25
C LYS A 49 -1.08 8.12 -1.66
N ALA A 50 -0.89 9.03 -2.61
CA ALA A 50 -0.53 8.72 -4.00
C ALA A 50 0.83 8.01 -4.08
N ASN A 51 1.84 8.45 -3.32
CA ASN A 51 3.12 7.75 -3.28
C ASN A 51 3.00 6.35 -2.66
N LEU A 52 2.20 6.18 -1.61
CA LEU A 52 1.95 4.86 -1.03
C LEU A 52 1.27 3.93 -2.04
N PHE A 53 0.26 4.42 -2.76
CA PHE A 53 -0.38 3.72 -3.86
C PHE A 53 0.64 3.31 -4.94
N LEU A 54 1.55 4.20 -5.31
CA LEU A 54 2.58 3.92 -6.32
C LEU A 54 3.60 2.88 -5.85
N GLU A 55 3.96 2.86 -4.56
CA GLU A 55 4.80 1.80 -3.98
C GLU A 55 4.10 0.43 -4.02
N GLN A 56 2.82 0.39 -3.65
CA GLN A 56 2.02 -0.83 -3.73
C GLN A 56 1.87 -1.32 -5.17
N SER A 57 1.55 -0.40 -6.09
CA SER A 57 1.47 -0.68 -7.53
C SER A 57 2.77 -1.25 -8.07
N ALA A 58 3.94 -0.76 -7.62
CA ALA A 58 5.24 -1.30 -8.02
C ALA A 58 5.39 -2.78 -7.68
N VAL A 59 4.88 -3.21 -6.52
CA VAL A 59 4.90 -4.62 -6.11
C VAL A 59 4.00 -5.44 -7.03
N GLU A 60 2.81 -4.95 -7.36
CA GLU A 60 1.85 -5.67 -8.21
C GLU A 60 2.33 -5.76 -9.67
N ILE A 61 2.83 -4.67 -10.24
CA ILE A 61 3.39 -4.63 -11.60
C ILE A 61 4.56 -5.61 -11.74
N ARG A 62 5.42 -5.73 -10.72
CA ARG A 62 6.53 -6.71 -10.73
C ARG A 62 6.04 -8.16 -10.70
N LYS A 63 4.84 -8.41 -10.20
CA LYS A 63 4.21 -9.74 -10.17
C LYS A 63 3.32 -10.00 -11.38
N ALA A 64 3.03 -8.98 -12.19
CA ALA A 64 2.19 -9.09 -13.36
C ALA A 64 2.93 -9.80 -14.50
N GLU A 65 2.28 -10.77 -15.10
CA GLU A 65 2.70 -11.44 -16.33
C GLU A 65 2.08 -10.79 -17.56
N PHE A 66 0.89 -10.21 -17.41
CA PHE A 66 0.21 -9.49 -18.48
C PHE A 66 -0.35 -8.18 -17.95
N ILE A 67 -0.25 -7.15 -18.78
CA ILE A 67 -0.81 -5.82 -18.51
C ILE A 67 -1.66 -5.42 -19.71
N HIS A 68 -2.90 -5.03 -19.42
CA HIS A 68 -3.84 -4.52 -20.39
C HIS A 68 -4.37 -3.16 -19.93
N ILE A 69 -4.34 -2.18 -20.82
CA ILE A 69 -4.75 -0.80 -20.54
C ILE A 69 -5.94 -0.47 -21.42
N GLN A 70 -7.04 -0.06 -20.81
CA GLN A 70 -8.25 0.38 -21.50
C GLN A 70 -8.67 1.76 -20.97
N GLY A 71 -8.15 2.82 -21.58
CA GLY A 71 -8.40 4.20 -21.15
C GLY A 71 -7.86 4.45 -19.73
N SER A 72 -8.76 4.70 -18.78
CA SER A 72 -8.44 4.88 -17.35
C SER A 72 -8.51 3.60 -16.51
N LYS A 73 -8.56 2.43 -17.17
CA LYS A 73 -8.53 1.12 -16.52
C LYS A 73 -7.20 0.42 -16.78
N LEU A 74 -6.61 -0.12 -15.72
CA LEU A 74 -5.42 -0.95 -15.77
C LEU A 74 -5.79 -2.34 -15.25
N THR A 75 -5.70 -3.34 -16.11
CA THR A 75 -5.89 -4.76 -15.75
C THR A 75 -4.53 -5.44 -15.77
N MET A 76 -4.23 -6.18 -14.70
CA MET A 76 -2.99 -6.94 -14.55
C MET A 76 -3.34 -8.37 -14.22
N LEU A 77 -2.71 -9.33 -14.90
CA LEU A 77 -2.80 -10.76 -14.53
C LEU A 77 -1.50 -11.15 -13.84
N ASN A 78 -1.57 -11.64 -12.60
CA ASN A 78 -0.40 -12.11 -11.88
C ASN A 78 -0.08 -13.59 -12.21
N TYR A 79 1.11 -14.05 -11.83
CA TYR A 79 1.53 -15.45 -12.01
C TYR A 79 0.68 -16.48 -11.24
N ASP A 80 -0.07 -16.03 -10.23
CA ASP A 80 -1.00 -16.87 -9.45
C ASP A 80 -2.36 -17.03 -10.16
N GLY A 81 -2.55 -16.37 -11.31
CA GLY A 81 -3.79 -16.40 -12.09
C GLY A 81 -4.88 -15.45 -11.58
N GLU A 82 -4.53 -14.51 -10.70
CA GLU A 82 -5.43 -13.47 -10.21
C GLU A 82 -5.43 -12.24 -11.12
N GLU A 83 -6.62 -11.79 -11.48
CA GLU A 83 -6.86 -10.55 -12.23
C GLU A 83 -7.00 -9.37 -11.28
N ILE A 84 -6.06 -8.43 -11.33
CA ILE A 84 -6.10 -7.19 -10.57
C ILE A 84 -6.55 -6.07 -11.51
N LEU A 85 -7.65 -5.42 -11.16
CA LEU A 85 -8.22 -4.30 -11.91
C LEU A 85 -8.13 -3.02 -11.10
N TYR A 86 -7.50 -2.00 -11.65
CA TYR A 86 -7.61 -0.62 -11.19
C TYR A 86 -8.57 0.13 -12.10
N GLU A 87 -9.55 0.79 -11.50
CA GLU A 87 -10.52 1.61 -12.24
C GLU A 87 -10.93 2.84 -11.44
N LEU A 88 -11.13 3.95 -12.15
CA LEU A 88 -11.71 5.16 -11.58
C LEU A 88 -13.24 5.05 -11.60
N ASN A 89 -13.88 5.20 -10.44
CA ASN A 89 -15.33 5.27 -10.31
C ASN A 89 -15.73 6.57 -9.60
N GLY A 90 -16.30 7.51 -10.35
CA GLY A 90 -16.46 8.89 -9.88
C GLY A 90 -15.07 9.48 -9.60
N GLU A 91 -14.87 9.96 -8.38
CA GLU A 91 -13.60 10.54 -7.92
C GLU A 91 -12.77 9.55 -7.08
N THR A 92 -13.09 8.26 -7.14
CA THR A 92 -12.43 7.23 -6.33
C THR A 92 -11.72 6.22 -7.22
N LEU A 93 -10.40 6.12 -7.07
CA LEU A 93 -9.60 5.05 -7.66
C LEU A 93 -9.75 3.80 -6.80
N ARG A 94 -10.26 2.72 -7.40
CA ARG A 94 -10.50 1.46 -6.70
C ARG A 94 -9.75 0.31 -7.33
N ARG A 95 -9.43 -0.67 -6.47
CA ARG A 95 -8.82 -1.95 -6.82
C ARG A 95 -9.83 -3.09 -6.63
N ARG A 96 -9.80 -4.05 -7.55
CA ARG A 96 -10.56 -5.30 -7.50
C ARG A 96 -9.66 -6.47 -7.83
N VAL A 97 -9.87 -7.61 -7.17
CA VAL A 97 -9.15 -8.84 -7.45
C VAL A 97 -10.15 -9.90 -7.88
N ASN A 98 -9.98 -10.48 -9.06
CA ASN A 98 -10.89 -11.46 -9.67
C ASN A 98 -12.35 -10.97 -9.74
N GLY A 99 -12.55 -9.66 -9.90
CA GLY A 99 -13.88 -9.04 -9.87
C GLY A 99 -14.58 -9.08 -8.50
N LEU A 100 -13.91 -9.57 -7.46
CA LEU A 100 -14.40 -9.66 -6.09
C LEU A 100 -13.76 -8.58 -5.21
N GLY A 101 -14.52 -8.17 -4.20
CA GLY A 101 -14.11 -7.11 -3.28
C GLY A 101 -14.10 -5.70 -3.90
N HIS A 102 -13.76 -4.73 -3.07
CA HIS A 102 -13.39 -3.38 -3.50
C HIS A 102 -12.47 -2.79 -2.44
N GLU A 103 -11.31 -2.34 -2.87
CA GLU A 103 -10.37 -1.61 -2.02
C GLU A 103 -10.25 -0.20 -2.59
N VAL A 104 -10.48 0.80 -1.75
CA VAL A 104 -10.30 2.20 -2.13
C VAL A 104 -8.81 2.52 -2.06
N LEU A 105 -8.20 2.79 -3.21
CA LEU A 105 -6.77 3.12 -3.29
C LEU A 105 -6.54 4.61 -3.04
N LEU A 106 -7.30 5.46 -3.73
CA LEU A 106 -7.24 6.91 -3.62
C LEU A 106 -8.66 7.49 -3.74
N GLN A 107 -8.90 8.58 -3.01
CA GLN A 107 -10.12 9.39 -3.11
C GLN A 107 -9.76 10.76 -3.67
N ASN A 108 -10.77 11.51 -4.13
CA ASN A 108 -10.62 12.85 -4.72
C ASN A 108 -9.75 12.87 -6.00
N VAL A 109 -9.68 11.75 -6.72
CA VAL A 109 -8.93 11.65 -7.98
C VAL A 109 -9.79 12.18 -9.13
N GLU A 110 -9.33 13.23 -9.79
CA GLU A 110 -9.99 13.77 -11.00
C GLU A 110 -9.76 12.85 -12.19
N SER A 111 -8.51 12.41 -12.39
CA SER A 111 -8.17 11.51 -13.49
C SER A 111 -6.96 10.63 -13.20
N VAL A 112 -6.93 9.48 -13.86
CA VAL A 112 -5.79 8.57 -13.88
C VAL A 112 -5.50 8.16 -15.31
N SER A 113 -4.23 8.15 -15.69
CA SER A 113 -3.77 7.72 -17.00
C SER A 113 -2.62 6.73 -16.89
N TYR A 114 -2.62 5.78 -17.82
CA TYR A 114 -1.65 4.70 -17.90
C TYR A 114 -1.04 4.72 -19.29
N THR A 115 0.28 4.89 -19.34
CA THR A 115 1.03 4.86 -20.60
C THR A 115 2.00 3.70 -20.56
N HIS A 116 1.81 2.73 -21.44
CA HIS A 116 2.74 1.60 -21.58
C HIS A 116 3.63 1.80 -22.81
N THR A 117 4.94 1.75 -22.58
CA THR A 117 5.98 1.65 -23.61
C THR A 117 6.59 0.25 -23.53
N SER A 118 7.36 -0.16 -24.54
CA SER A 118 7.93 -1.52 -24.68
C SER A 118 8.53 -2.16 -23.42
N THR A 119 9.02 -1.37 -22.47
CA THR A 119 9.65 -1.87 -21.22
C THR A 119 9.21 -1.10 -19.98
N THR A 120 8.26 -0.16 -20.11
CA THR A 120 7.92 0.75 -19.01
C THR A 120 6.43 1.00 -18.93
N LEU A 121 5.89 1.01 -17.71
CA LEU A 121 4.54 1.48 -17.41
C LEU A 121 4.63 2.78 -16.64
N THR A 122 4.05 3.84 -17.18
CA THR A 122 3.93 5.13 -16.50
C THR A 122 2.52 5.28 -15.99
N ILE A 123 2.39 5.53 -14.68
CA ILE A 123 1.12 5.82 -14.00
C ILE A 123 1.14 7.30 -13.62
N ASN A 124 0.09 8.01 -14.01
CA ASN A 124 -0.10 9.41 -13.71
C ASN A 124 -1.48 9.61 -13.07
N VAL A 125 -1.48 10.26 -11.91
CA VAL A 125 -2.67 10.53 -11.10
C VAL A 125 -2.80 12.03 -10.90
N LEU A 126 -3.98 12.59 -11.18
CA LEU A 126 -4.36 13.98 -10.96
C LEU A 126 -5.47 14.06 -9.92
N ASP A 127 -5.25 14.84 -8.87
CA ASP A 127 -6.23 15.18 -7.83
C ASP A 127 -7.19 16.28 -8.28
N VAL A 128 -8.39 16.33 -7.69
CA VAL A 128 -9.36 17.42 -7.93
C VAL A 128 -8.84 18.81 -7.54
N MET A 129 -7.84 18.89 -6.66
CA MET A 129 -7.17 20.15 -6.31
C MET A 129 -6.06 20.53 -7.31
N GLY A 130 -5.83 19.73 -8.34
CA GLY A 130 -4.83 19.96 -9.39
C GLY A 130 -3.42 19.48 -9.06
N GLU A 131 -3.22 18.76 -7.96
CA GLU A 131 -1.94 18.11 -7.65
C GLU A 131 -1.77 16.84 -8.50
N GLN A 132 -0.57 16.66 -9.04
CA GLN A 132 -0.27 15.54 -9.92
C GLN A 132 0.94 14.77 -9.43
N VAL A 133 0.84 13.45 -9.43
CA VAL A 133 1.96 12.55 -9.16
C VAL A 133 2.11 11.57 -10.31
N GLU A 134 3.33 11.44 -10.80
CA GLU A 134 3.69 10.52 -11.87
C GLU A 134 4.82 9.60 -11.42
N ARG A 135 4.73 8.32 -11.80
CA ARG A 135 5.84 7.39 -11.63
C ARG A 135 5.90 6.41 -12.79
N THR A 136 7.13 6.12 -13.21
CA THR A 136 7.44 5.14 -14.25
C THR A 136 8.03 3.89 -13.62
N PHE A 137 7.48 2.74 -13.99
CA PHE A 137 7.90 1.42 -13.54
C PHE A 137 8.53 0.66 -14.70
N LEU A 138 9.60 -0.08 -14.41
CA LEU A 138 10.20 -1.02 -15.37
C LEU A 138 9.38 -2.31 -15.37
N VAL A 139 9.02 -2.79 -16.55
CA VAL A 139 8.23 -4.01 -16.75
C VAL A 139 9.07 -4.97 -17.58
N TYR A 140 9.45 -6.09 -16.96
CA TYR A 140 10.43 -7.02 -17.54
C TYR A 140 9.81 -8.25 -18.22
N ASN A 141 8.51 -8.48 -18.05
CA ASN A 141 7.87 -9.71 -18.50
C ASN A 141 6.38 -9.53 -18.79
N THR A 142 6.03 -8.73 -19.79
CA THR A 142 4.62 -8.51 -20.17
C THR A 142 4.38 -8.68 -21.65
N GLY A 143 3.56 -9.67 -22.00
CA GLY A 143 2.83 -9.65 -23.26
C GLY A 143 1.77 -8.55 -23.21
N VAL A 144 1.80 -7.63 -24.17
CA VAL A 144 0.74 -6.62 -24.34
C VAL A 144 -0.27 -7.20 -25.32
N PHE A 145 -1.49 -7.46 -24.87
CA PHE A 145 -2.59 -7.75 -25.78
C PHE A 145 -3.30 -6.42 -26.08
N ASN A 146 -3.30 -6.07 -27.38
CA ASN A 146 -4.06 -4.95 -27.94
C ASN A 146 -5.56 -5.24 -27.92
#